data_AF-A0A1B8E8G8-F1
#
_entry.id   AF-A0A1B8E8G8-F1
#
_cell.length_a   1.000
_cell.length_b   1.000
_cell.length_c   1.000
_cell.angle_alpha   90.00
_cell.angle_beta   90.00
_cell.angle_gamma   90.00
#
_symmetry.space_group_name_H-M   'P 1'
#
loop_
_entity.id
_entity.type
_entity.pdbx_description
1 polymer ?
#
loop_
_entity_poly.entity_id
_entity_poly.type
_entity_poly.pdbx_seq_one_letter_code
_entity_poly.pdbx_strand_id
1 'polypeptide(L)'
;MPDNSNLELSRLIKKLGISFKGPGSDALPLEHRENFNRIGAIGKKTPKDYQSDSTFQSNEPWRKQTINRAKWLASHAAKLVNQQCNEAGWRSSLENNVFHRFLVEVACPTCRARIWMSEFEAYNDLPYAEARSLQERRSRREPCSCQAEHRPRDSYYDVGGNLLFDDRAKESIMYGPLVDMQLPKKKPDRVFGLKKSKSFAKILDVDGTDSDEDSRFSPFKDCNDPLLFPFLIIEAKPEKMSAGFQEIQTQTALPIWELLKLQESIRNDTLRESHSTSPLVWFFANRGDS
;
A
#
# COMPACT_ATOMS: atom_id res chain seq x y z
N MET A 1 18.22 -18.88 24.04
CA MET A 1 19.04 -19.13 22.82
C MET A 1 18.51 -18.18 21.75
N PRO A 2 19.24 -17.13 21.34
CA PRO A 2 18.79 -16.32 20.21
C PRO A 2 18.82 -17.22 18.96
N ASP A 3 17.69 -17.25 18.28
CA ASP A 3 17.34 -18.21 17.23
C ASP A 3 18.37 -18.18 16.09
N ASN A 4 19.06 -19.29 15.82
CA ASN A 4 20.13 -19.40 14.81
C ASN A 4 19.66 -18.91 13.41
N SER A 5 18.35 -19.04 13.16
CA SER A 5 17.64 -18.56 11.97
C SER A 5 17.74 -17.03 11.75
N ASN A 6 17.72 -16.22 12.81
CA ASN A 6 17.79 -14.76 12.70
C ASN A 6 19.20 -14.27 12.38
N LEU A 7 20.24 -14.98 12.83
CA LEU A 7 21.64 -14.68 12.51
C LEU A 7 21.95 -14.98 11.05
N GLU A 8 21.47 -16.13 10.54
CA GLU A 8 21.59 -16.50 9.13
C GLU A 8 20.86 -15.50 8.23
N LEU A 9 19.63 -15.12 8.59
CA LEU A 9 18.86 -14.10 7.88
C LEU A 9 19.57 -12.73 7.86
N SER A 10 20.17 -12.32 8.98
CA SER A 10 20.93 -11.08 9.07
C SER A 10 22.18 -11.07 8.19
N ARG A 11 22.91 -12.20 8.11
CA ARG A 11 24.08 -12.35 7.22
C ARG A 11 23.68 -12.26 5.75
N LEU A 12 22.57 -12.90 5.41
CA LEU A 12 22.02 -12.87 4.07
C LEU A 12 21.55 -11.46 3.67
N ILE A 13 20.84 -10.76 4.55
CA ILE A 13 20.44 -9.36 4.34
C ILE A 13 21.64 -8.49 3.97
N LYS A 14 22.77 -8.68 4.68
CA LYS A 14 24.04 -8.01 4.36
C LYS A 14 24.62 -8.45 3.02
N LYS A 15 24.60 -9.74 2.70
CA LYS A 15 25.09 -10.29 1.42
C LYS A 15 24.29 -9.74 0.22
N LEU A 16 22.99 -9.54 0.39
CA LEU A 16 22.10 -8.95 -0.61
C LEU A 16 22.19 -7.42 -0.67
N GLY A 17 23.01 -6.79 0.18
CA GLY A 17 23.18 -5.33 0.23
C GLY A 17 21.97 -4.57 0.76
N ILE A 18 21.04 -5.25 1.44
CA ILE A 18 19.83 -4.62 1.98
C ILE A 18 20.21 -3.82 3.24
N SER A 19 19.81 -2.55 3.28
CA SER A 19 20.00 -1.71 4.45
C SER A 19 18.76 -0.87 4.73
N PHE A 20 18.37 -0.79 6.01
CA PHE A 20 17.31 0.10 6.47
C PHE A 20 17.94 1.40 6.96
N LYS A 21 17.49 2.53 6.41
CA LYS A 21 17.93 3.85 6.83
C LYS A 21 16.95 4.43 7.83
N GLY A 22 17.47 4.97 8.93
CA GLY A 22 16.66 5.64 9.95
C GLY A 22 16.26 7.06 9.55
N PRO A 23 15.40 7.71 10.35
CA PRO A 23 15.06 9.12 10.18
C PRO A 23 16.34 9.98 10.22
N GLY A 24 16.49 10.91 9.27
CA GLY A 24 17.64 11.81 9.21
C GLY A 24 18.86 11.28 8.44
N SER A 25 18.74 10.17 7.71
CA SER A 25 19.78 9.76 6.76
C SER A 25 19.77 10.66 5.53
N ASP A 26 20.92 11.27 5.21
CA ASP A 26 21.10 12.15 4.03
C ASP A 26 21.03 11.42 2.67
N ALA A 27 20.93 10.08 2.69
CA ALA A 27 21.00 9.22 1.52
C ALA A 27 19.59 8.82 0.99
N LEU A 28 18.67 9.77 0.87
CA LEU A 28 17.37 9.51 0.24
C LEU A 28 17.56 9.24 -1.27
N PRO A 29 16.96 8.18 -1.83
CA PRO A 29 16.99 7.93 -3.27
C PRO A 29 16.46 9.14 -4.05
N LEU A 30 17.27 9.65 -4.98
CA LEU A 30 16.95 10.86 -5.75
C LEU A 30 15.67 10.67 -6.58
N GLU A 31 15.50 9.47 -7.11
CA GLU A 31 14.37 9.05 -7.94
C GLU A 31 13.04 9.10 -7.18
N HIS A 32 13.07 9.06 -5.84
CA HIS A 32 11.89 9.06 -4.98
C HIS A 32 11.77 10.34 -4.14
N ARG A 33 12.58 11.37 -4.40
CA ARG A 33 12.64 12.61 -3.62
C ARG A 33 11.25 13.23 -3.41
N GLU A 34 10.47 13.34 -4.48
CA GLU A 34 9.12 13.92 -4.41
C GLU A 34 8.13 13.07 -3.62
N ASN A 35 8.28 11.74 -3.64
CA ASN A 35 7.50 10.85 -2.77
C ASN A 35 7.83 11.13 -1.29
N PHE A 36 9.12 11.24 -0.94
CA PHE A 36 9.53 11.59 0.43
C PHE A 36 9.06 12.99 0.86
N ASN A 37 9.12 13.98 -0.03
CA ASN A 37 8.57 15.32 0.22
C ASN A 37 7.08 15.26 0.55
N ARG A 38 6.30 14.47 -0.21
CA ARG A 38 4.86 14.26 0.03
C ARG A 38 4.60 13.54 1.35
N ILE A 39 5.37 12.50 1.69
CA ILE A 39 5.26 11.81 2.98
C ILE A 39 5.52 12.79 4.14
N GLY A 40 6.56 13.63 4.02
CA GLY A 40 6.85 14.67 4.99
C GLY A 40 5.72 15.71 5.11
N ALA A 41 5.08 16.07 4.00
CA ALA A 41 3.92 16.96 4.00
C ALA A 41 2.69 16.31 4.67
N ILE A 42 2.43 15.03 4.43
CA ILE A 42 1.36 14.26 5.09
C ILE A 42 1.60 14.22 6.60
N GLY A 43 2.83 13.92 7.03
CA GLY A 43 3.18 13.83 8.45
C GLY A 43 3.04 15.14 9.24
N LYS A 44 3.01 16.29 8.55
CA LYS A 44 2.80 17.61 9.17
C LYS A 44 1.33 17.99 9.33
N LYS A 45 0.39 17.23 8.74
CA LYS A 45 -1.04 17.51 8.84
C LYS A 45 -1.57 17.20 10.23
N THR A 46 -2.36 18.11 10.76
CA THR A 46 -2.99 18.04 12.07
C THR A 46 -4.51 18.11 11.95
N PRO A 47 -5.28 17.64 12.96
CA PRO A 47 -6.73 17.78 12.95
C PRO A 47 -7.24 19.22 12.81
N LYS A 48 -6.42 20.23 13.18
CA LYS A 48 -6.77 21.65 13.05
C LYS A 48 -6.81 22.09 11.59
N ASP A 49 -5.88 21.60 10.76
CA ASP A 49 -5.81 21.91 9.32
C ASP A 49 -7.06 21.45 8.56
N TYR A 50 -7.77 20.46 9.11
CA TYR A 50 -9.03 19.98 8.55
C TYR A 50 -10.27 20.67 9.15
N GLN A 51 -10.15 21.32 10.32
CA GLN A 51 -11.25 22.00 11.01
C GLN A 51 -11.37 23.47 10.60
N SER A 52 -10.25 24.16 10.35
CA SER A 52 -10.24 25.57 9.91
C SER A 52 -11.00 25.80 8.61
N ASP A 53 -11.07 24.79 7.74
CA ASP A 53 -11.73 24.85 6.43
C ASP A 53 -13.22 24.44 6.47
N SER A 54 -13.76 24.10 7.65
CA SER A 54 -15.14 23.61 7.79
C SER A 54 -16.20 24.71 7.96
N THR A 55 -15.81 25.98 7.95
CA THR A 55 -16.69 27.14 8.15
C THR A 55 -17.37 27.66 6.89
N PHE A 56 -17.10 27.10 5.71
CA PHE A 56 -17.86 27.40 4.49
C PHE A 56 -18.26 26.09 3.83
N GLN A 57 -19.42 26.07 3.16
CA GLN A 57 -19.95 24.98 2.34
C GLN A 57 -18.82 24.39 1.48
N SER A 58 -18.13 23.38 2.00
CA SER A 58 -16.87 22.96 1.40
C SER A 58 -17.19 22.05 0.23
N ASN A 59 -16.67 22.41 -0.94
CA ASN A 59 -16.61 21.56 -2.13
C ASN A 59 -15.78 20.26 -1.90
N GLU A 60 -15.35 20.01 -0.66
CA GLU A 60 -14.49 18.90 -0.26
C GLU A 60 -15.10 18.08 0.90
N PRO A 61 -16.28 17.46 0.71
CA PRO A 61 -17.00 16.72 1.76
C PRO A 61 -16.19 15.57 2.38
N TRP A 62 -15.19 15.03 1.65
CA TRP A 62 -14.30 13.98 2.16
C TRP A 62 -13.43 14.44 3.33
N ARG A 63 -13.07 15.73 3.46
CA ARG A 63 -12.24 16.21 4.57
C ARG A 63 -12.92 16.00 5.93
N LYS A 64 -14.21 16.33 6.02
CA LYS A 64 -15.02 16.08 7.23
C LYS A 64 -15.11 14.59 7.53
N GLN A 65 -15.29 13.76 6.50
CA GLN A 65 -15.30 12.30 6.66
C GLN A 65 -13.94 11.79 7.18
N THR A 66 -12.83 12.29 6.64
CA THR A 66 -11.47 11.93 7.07
C THR A 66 -11.26 12.23 8.56
N ILE A 67 -11.62 13.43 9.04
CA ILE A 67 -11.52 13.75 10.47
C ILE A 67 -12.41 12.84 11.32
N ASN A 68 -13.67 12.68 10.93
CA ASN A 68 -14.63 11.88 11.70
C ASN A 68 -14.16 10.42 11.80
N ARG A 69 -13.62 9.88 10.70
CA ARG A 69 -12.99 8.56 10.66
C ARG A 69 -11.79 8.48 11.58
N ALA A 70 -10.89 9.46 11.54
CA ALA A 70 -9.71 9.49 12.40
C ALA A 70 -10.10 9.53 13.89
N LYS A 71 -11.09 10.37 14.25
CA LYS A 71 -11.63 10.44 15.63
C LYS A 71 -12.26 9.11 16.06
N TRP A 72 -13.03 8.49 15.17
CA TRP A 72 -13.65 7.19 15.44
C TRP A 72 -12.59 6.08 15.62
N LEU A 73 -11.60 6.01 14.73
CA LEU A 73 -10.48 5.05 14.81
C LEU A 73 -9.71 5.23 16.13
N ALA A 74 -9.37 6.46 16.50
CA ALA A 74 -8.67 6.74 17.76
C ALA A 74 -9.49 6.32 18.99
N SER A 75 -10.79 6.64 18.98
CA SER A 75 -11.71 6.26 20.07
C SER A 75 -11.89 4.74 20.16
N HIS A 76 -11.94 4.05 19.02
CA HIS A 76 -12.07 2.60 18.97
C HIS A 76 -10.77 1.90 19.41
N ALA A 77 -9.61 2.39 18.96
CA ALA A 77 -8.31 1.90 19.42
C ALA A 77 -8.15 2.05 20.94
N ALA A 78 -8.53 3.20 21.51
CA ALA A 78 -8.49 3.41 22.96
C ALA A 78 -9.35 2.40 23.73
N LYS A 79 -10.52 2.01 23.19
CA LYS A 79 -11.36 0.96 23.79
C LYS A 79 -10.67 -0.41 23.76
N LEU A 80 -10.03 -0.76 22.65
CA LEU A 80 -9.31 -2.04 22.51
C LEU A 80 -8.11 -2.12 23.47
N VAL A 81 -7.41 -1.00 23.68
CA VAL A 81 -6.36 -0.89 24.70
C VAL A 81 -6.94 -1.11 26.10
N ASN A 82 -8.03 -0.42 26.44
CA ASN A 82 -8.69 -0.58 27.75
C ASN A 82 -9.23 -2.00 27.99
N GLN A 83 -9.60 -2.71 26.92
CA GLN A 83 -10.05 -4.11 26.97
C GLN A 83 -8.88 -5.11 27.00
N GLN A 84 -7.63 -4.65 26.94
CA GLN A 84 -6.44 -5.49 26.86
C GLN A 84 -6.52 -6.52 25.72
N CYS A 85 -7.10 -6.12 24.58
CA CYS A 85 -7.22 -7.01 23.44
C CYS A 85 -5.84 -7.46 22.95
N ASN A 86 -5.68 -8.76 22.74
CA ASN A 86 -4.47 -9.31 22.13
C ASN A 86 -4.33 -8.89 20.66
N GLU A 87 -3.21 -9.27 20.03
CA GLU A 87 -2.90 -8.89 18.66
C GLU A 87 -4.00 -9.26 17.67
N ALA A 88 -4.46 -10.51 17.71
CA ALA A 88 -5.51 -10.99 16.83
C ALA A 88 -6.82 -10.19 17.00
N GLY A 89 -7.16 -9.87 18.25
CA GLY A 89 -8.37 -9.12 18.60
C GLY A 89 -8.37 -7.69 18.06
N TRP A 90 -7.29 -6.93 18.28
CA TRP A 90 -7.25 -5.55 17.76
C TRP A 90 -7.09 -5.52 16.24
N ARG A 91 -6.36 -6.46 15.63
CA ARG A 91 -6.23 -6.54 14.17
C ARG A 91 -7.56 -6.79 13.49
N SER A 92 -8.30 -7.79 13.97
CA SER A 92 -9.63 -8.10 13.43
C SER A 92 -10.59 -6.92 13.58
N SER A 93 -10.46 -6.12 14.64
CA SER A 93 -11.39 -5.02 14.94
C SER A 93 -11.02 -3.71 14.23
N LEU A 94 -9.73 -3.43 14.04
CA LEU A 94 -9.24 -2.12 13.62
C LEU A 94 -8.56 -2.11 12.25
N GLU A 95 -7.84 -3.16 11.87
CA GLU A 95 -6.95 -3.14 10.69
C GLU A 95 -7.73 -2.87 9.40
N ASN A 96 -8.82 -3.61 9.16
CA ASN A 96 -9.68 -3.39 7.99
C ASN A 96 -10.28 -1.98 7.99
N ASN A 97 -10.55 -1.40 9.16
CA ASN A 97 -11.05 -0.04 9.26
C ASN A 97 -9.98 1.00 8.95
N VAL A 98 -8.70 0.75 9.25
CA VAL A 98 -7.56 1.62 8.89
C VAL A 98 -7.26 1.56 7.39
N PHE A 99 -7.28 0.37 6.81
CA PHE A 99 -6.99 0.14 5.38
C PHE A 99 -8.25 0.14 4.50
N HIS A 100 -9.40 0.53 5.06
CA HIS A 100 -10.70 0.51 4.39
C HIS A 100 -10.70 1.08 2.97
N ARG A 101 -9.91 2.13 2.69
CA ARG A 101 -9.83 2.73 1.34
C ARG A 101 -9.24 1.83 0.27
N PHE A 102 -8.47 0.81 0.64
CA PHE A 102 -8.02 -0.24 -0.28
C PHE A 102 -9.11 -1.31 -0.52
N LEU A 103 -10.14 -1.35 0.33
CA LEU A 103 -11.17 -2.40 0.34
C LEU A 103 -12.51 -1.95 -0.28
N VAL A 104 -12.62 -0.68 -0.70
CA VAL A 104 -13.86 -0.13 -1.27
C VAL A 104 -13.64 0.67 -2.54
N GLU A 105 -14.71 0.75 -3.33
CA GLU A 105 -14.77 1.60 -4.50
C GLU A 105 -14.99 3.07 -4.09
N VAL A 106 -14.21 3.98 -4.65
CA VAL A 106 -14.30 5.43 -4.35
C VAL A 106 -15.13 6.21 -5.39
N ALA A 107 -15.90 5.49 -6.23
CA ALA A 107 -16.81 6.04 -7.21
C ALA A 107 -18.27 5.81 -6.77
N CYS A 108 -19.11 6.82 -6.95
CA CYS A 108 -20.53 6.71 -6.67
C CYS A 108 -21.16 5.59 -7.52
N PRO A 109 -21.95 4.67 -6.96
CA PRO A 109 -22.60 3.63 -7.76
C PRO A 109 -23.59 4.20 -8.77
N THR A 110 -24.19 5.37 -8.48
CA THR A 110 -25.23 5.99 -9.30
C THR A 110 -24.65 6.86 -10.42
N CYS A 111 -23.81 7.85 -10.09
CA CYS A 111 -23.27 8.80 -11.07
C CYS A 111 -21.80 8.57 -11.44
N ARG A 112 -21.11 7.61 -10.83
CA ARG A 112 -19.68 7.30 -11.03
C ARG A 112 -18.69 8.44 -10.70
N ALA A 113 -19.18 9.62 -10.32
CA ALA A 113 -18.37 10.70 -9.76
C ALA A 113 -17.72 10.28 -8.43
N ARG A 114 -16.70 11.04 -7.97
CA ARG A 114 -15.89 10.63 -6.82
C ARG A 114 -16.61 10.89 -5.50
N ILE A 115 -16.84 9.83 -4.72
CA ILE A 115 -17.31 9.97 -3.33
C ILE A 115 -16.17 10.37 -2.38
N TRP A 116 -14.93 10.12 -2.79
CA TRP A 116 -13.72 10.47 -2.07
C TRP A 116 -12.60 10.82 -3.03
N MET A 117 -11.80 11.83 -2.68
CA MET A 117 -10.61 12.24 -3.43
C MET A 117 -9.40 12.35 -2.51
N SER A 118 -8.23 11.99 -3.03
CA SER A 118 -6.98 12.11 -2.27
C SER A 118 -6.52 13.56 -2.28
N GLU A 119 -6.32 14.14 -1.11
CA GLU A 119 -5.65 15.44 -0.96
C GLU A 119 -4.17 15.36 -1.39
N PHE A 120 -3.57 14.18 -1.22
CA PHE A 120 -2.20 13.89 -1.62
C PHE A 120 -2.23 12.90 -2.77
N GLU A 121 -2.18 13.43 -3.99
CA GLU A 121 -2.07 12.57 -5.17
C GLU A 121 -0.64 12.04 -5.31
N ALA A 122 -0.52 10.83 -5.86
CA ALA A 122 0.78 10.24 -6.16
C ALA A 122 1.57 11.13 -7.14
N TYR A 123 2.85 11.32 -6.82
CA TYR A 123 3.80 11.91 -7.74
C TYR A 123 4.00 10.97 -8.94
N ASN A 124 4.27 11.55 -10.09
CA ASN A 124 4.60 10.82 -11.30
C ASN A 124 5.67 11.61 -12.04
N ASP A 125 6.67 10.91 -12.55
CA ASP A 125 7.75 11.47 -13.37
C ASP A 125 7.50 11.13 -14.84
N LEU A 126 6.25 11.37 -15.27
CA LEU A 126 5.81 11.04 -16.62
C LEU A 126 6.35 12.09 -17.61
N PRO A 127 6.55 11.71 -18.89
CA PRO A 127 6.85 12.68 -19.93
C PRO A 127 5.69 13.65 -20.09
N TYR A 128 6.00 14.80 -20.69
CA TYR A 128 5.09 15.94 -20.70
C TYR A 128 3.70 15.62 -21.29
N ALA A 129 3.64 14.77 -22.32
CA ALA A 129 2.37 14.40 -22.95
C ALA A 129 1.49 13.55 -22.01
N GLU A 130 2.05 12.51 -21.38
CA GLU A 130 1.33 11.66 -20.44
C GLU A 130 1.02 12.41 -19.15
N ALA A 131 1.92 13.26 -18.67
CA ALA A 131 1.71 14.13 -17.53
C ALA A 131 0.55 15.11 -17.77
N ARG A 132 0.48 15.74 -18.95
CA ARG A 132 -0.64 16.60 -19.35
C ARG A 132 -1.95 15.82 -19.42
N SER A 133 -1.95 14.65 -20.07
CA SER A 133 -3.12 13.77 -20.14
C SER A 133 -3.60 13.33 -18.74
N LEU A 134 -2.68 13.00 -17.84
CA LEU A 134 -2.98 12.69 -16.45
C LEU A 134 -3.58 13.89 -15.72
N GLN A 135 -3.03 15.08 -15.92
CA GLN A 135 -3.54 16.32 -15.31
C GLN A 135 -4.94 16.67 -15.82
N GLU A 136 -5.20 16.53 -17.12
CA GLU A 136 -6.54 16.69 -17.70
C GLU A 136 -7.54 15.69 -17.12
N ARG A 137 -7.13 14.42 -16.97
CA ARG A 137 -7.97 13.40 -16.32
C ARG A 137 -8.23 13.71 -14.85
N ARG A 138 -7.26 14.31 -14.14
CA ARG A 138 -7.39 14.72 -12.74
C ARG A 138 -8.32 15.92 -12.60
N SER A 139 -8.22 16.92 -13.46
CA SER A 139 -9.05 18.13 -13.41
C SER A 139 -10.52 17.87 -13.72
N ARG A 140 -10.83 16.84 -14.52
CA ARG A 140 -12.20 16.39 -14.81
C ARG A 140 -12.84 15.55 -13.70
N ARG A 141 -12.12 15.28 -12.59
CA ARG A 141 -12.68 14.50 -11.47
C ARG A 141 -13.61 15.39 -10.67
N GLU A 142 -14.90 15.19 -10.84
CA GLU A 142 -15.90 15.89 -10.07
C GLU A 142 -16.29 15.11 -8.79
N PRO A 143 -16.53 15.83 -7.68
CA PRO A 143 -17.11 15.22 -6.49
C PRO A 143 -18.56 14.81 -6.75
N CYS A 144 -18.98 13.72 -6.12
CA CYS A 144 -20.35 13.26 -6.20
C CYS A 144 -21.30 14.18 -5.44
N SER A 145 -22.34 14.66 -6.13
CA SER A 145 -23.42 15.48 -5.57
C SER A 145 -24.74 14.73 -5.36
N CYS A 146 -24.75 13.39 -5.50
CA CYS A 146 -25.95 12.60 -5.25
C CYS A 146 -26.38 12.70 -3.77
N GLN A 147 -27.69 12.70 -3.52
CA GLN A 147 -28.21 12.65 -2.14
C GLN A 147 -27.80 11.35 -1.43
N ALA A 148 -27.74 11.36 -0.10
CA ALA A 148 -27.35 10.18 0.68
C ALA A 148 -28.30 8.99 0.45
N GLU A 149 -29.60 9.23 0.25
CA GLU A 149 -30.56 8.13 -0.03
C GLU A 149 -30.28 7.45 -1.38
N HIS A 150 -29.71 8.19 -2.34
CA HIS A 150 -29.27 7.67 -3.64
C HIS A 150 -27.83 7.14 -3.61
N ARG A 151 -27.21 7.16 -2.43
CA ARG A 151 -25.92 6.55 -2.11
C ARG A 151 -26.10 5.55 -0.97
N PRO A 152 -26.98 4.53 -1.10
CA PRO A 152 -27.17 3.54 -0.04
C PRO A 152 -25.86 2.79 0.29
N ARG A 153 -24.92 2.73 -0.67
CA ARG A 153 -23.57 2.17 -0.54
C ARG A 153 -22.50 3.15 -0.03
N ASP A 154 -22.87 4.36 0.38
CA ASP A 154 -21.98 5.24 1.16
C ASP A 154 -21.85 4.78 2.63
N SER A 155 -22.55 3.69 3.01
CA SER A 155 -22.27 2.97 4.24
C SER A 155 -20.80 2.53 4.22
N TYR A 156 -20.11 2.66 5.35
CA TYR A 156 -18.70 2.30 5.55
C TYR A 156 -18.35 0.83 5.22
N TYR A 157 -19.30 0.03 4.74
CA TYR A 157 -19.17 -1.41 4.57
C TYR A 157 -19.64 -1.93 3.21
N ASP A 158 -20.11 -1.09 2.30
CA ASP A 158 -20.56 -1.56 0.97
C ASP A 158 -19.43 -1.56 -0.06
N VAL A 159 -19.01 -2.79 -0.37
CA VAL A 159 -18.03 -3.14 -1.39
C VAL A 159 -18.62 -2.79 -2.77
N GLY A 160 -18.06 -1.79 -3.44
CA GLY A 160 -18.35 -1.56 -4.86
C GLY A 160 -17.86 -2.73 -5.72
N GLY A 161 -18.51 -2.95 -6.87
CA GLY A 161 -18.25 -4.13 -7.71
C GLY A 161 -16.90 -4.10 -8.44
N ASN A 162 -16.23 -2.95 -8.50
CA ASN A 162 -14.97 -2.76 -9.21
C ASN A 162 -13.86 -2.30 -8.26
N LEU A 163 -13.37 -3.20 -7.42
CA LEU A 163 -12.22 -2.95 -6.56
C LEU A 163 -10.95 -2.77 -7.40
N LEU A 164 -10.19 -1.71 -7.08
CA LEU A 164 -8.91 -1.42 -7.72
C LEU A 164 -7.75 -2.22 -7.09
N PHE A 165 -7.86 -2.46 -5.79
CA PHE A 165 -6.84 -3.14 -5.00
C PHE A 165 -7.37 -4.49 -4.52
N ASP A 166 -6.43 -5.36 -4.22
CA ASP A 166 -6.66 -6.64 -3.54
C ASP A 166 -5.55 -6.83 -2.49
N ASP A 167 -5.67 -7.85 -1.65
CA ASP A 167 -4.69 -8.13 -0.61
C ASP A 167 -4.44 -9.61 -0.34
N ARG A 168 -3.26 -9.92 0.20
CA ARG A 168 -2.82 -11.26 0.58
C ARG A 168 -2.39 -11.22 2.05
N ALA A 169 -3.15 -11.86 2.92
CA ALA A 169 -2.88 -11.91 4.36
C ALA A 169 -2.15 -13.21 4.73
N LYS A 170 -0.98 -13.08 5.39
CA LYS A 170 -0.14 -14.22 5.81
C LYS A 170 0.22 -15.19 4.68
N GLU A 171 0.32 -14.68 3.45
CA GLU A 171 0.70 -15.48 2.29
C GLU A 171 2.20 -15.44 2.04
N SER A 172 2.75 -16.54 1.54
CA SER A 172 4.18 -16.64 1.26
C SER A 172 4.53 -15.95 -0.05
N ILE A 173 5.54 -15.10 0.00
CA ILE A 173 6.20 -14.56 -1.18
C ILE A 173 7.17 -15.62 -1.70
N MET A 174 7.04 -15.96 -2.98
CA MET A 174 7.93 -16.84 -3.71
C MET A 174 9.17 -16.06 -4.12
N TYR A 175 10.33 -16.64 -3.88
CA TYR A 175 11.59 -16.07 -4.32
C TYR A 175 12.02 -16.73 -5.64
N GLY A 176 12.81 -16.04 -6.47
CA GLY A 176 13.36 -16.63 -7.69
C GLY A 176 14.12 -17.95 -7.44
N PRO A 177 14.26 -18.86 -8.44
CA PRO A 177 14.68 -20.26 -8.23
C PRO A 177 16.02 -20.46 -7.50
N LEU A 178 16.99 -19.57 -7.76
CA LEU A 178 18.32 -19.58 -7.12
C LEU A 178 18.28 -19.09 -5.67
N VAL A 179 17.26 -18.32 -5.34
CA VAL A 179 17.06 -17.65 -4.07
C VAL A 179 16.17 -18.54 -3.17
N ASP A 180 15.10 -19.13 -3.72
CA ASP A 180 14.11 -19.95 -2.99
C ASP A 180 14.72 -21.18 -2.29
N MET A 181 15.80 -21.76 -2.82
CA MET A 181 16.50 -22.89 -2.18
C MET A 181 17.27 -22.50 -0.90
N GLN A 182 17.55 -21.21 -0.70
CA GLN A 182 18.36 -20.72 0.43
C GLN A 182 17.57 -19.85 1.40
N LEU A 183 16.34 -19.44 1.06
CA LEU A 183 15.58 -18.47 1.85
C LEU A 183 14.50 -19.11 2.71
N PRO A 184 14.33 -18.64 3.97
CA PRO A 184 13.15 -18.98 4.73
C PRO A 184 11.93 -18.35 4.04
N LYS A 185 10.90 -19.16 3.77
CA LYS A 185 9.61 -18.66 3.27
C LYS A 185 9.01 -17.72 4.32
N LYS A 186 8.98 -16.43 4.01
CA LYS A 186 8.37 -15.41 4.87
C LYS A 186 6.94 -15.13 4.43
N LYS A 187 6.10 -14.89 5.42
CA LYS A 187 4.68 -14.57 5.29
C LYS A 187 4.48 -13.21 5.93
N PRO A 188 4.55 -12.11 5.15
CA PRO A 188 4.19 -10.81 5.68
C PRO A 188 2.77 -10.87 6.22
N ASP A 189 2.46 -10.09 7.23
CA ASP A 189 1.12 -10.16 7.80
C ASP A 189 0.04 -9.79 6.77
N ARG A 190 0.31 -8.78 5.95
CA ARG A 190 -0.56 -8.39 4.84
C ARG A 190 0.20 -7.68 3.73
N VAL A 191 -0.13 -7.99 2.48
CA VAL A 191 0.38 -7.29 1.30
C VAL A 191 -0.79 -6.80 0.46
N PHE A 192 -0.85 -5.51 0.19
CA PHE A 192 -1.78 -4.90 -0.76
C PHE A 192 -1.10 -4.69 -2.11
N GLY A 193 -1.89 -4.77 -3.18
CA GLY A 193 -1.47 -4.48 -4.55
C GLY A 193 -2.66 -4.23 -5.45
N LEU A 194 -2.41 -3.99 -6.74
CA LEU A 194 -3.46 -3.81 -7.73
C LEU A 194 -4.08 -5.15 -8.11
N LYS A 195 -5.40 -5.12 -8.31
CA LYS A 195 -6.13 -6.25 -8.87
C LYS A 195 -5.96 -6.28 -10.39
N LYS A 196 -5.74 -7.47 -10.96
CA LYS A 196 -5.75 -7.66 -12.42
C LYS A 196 -7.14 -7.31 -12.96
N SER A 197 -7.19 -6.31 -13.85
CA SER A 197 -8.40 -5.93 -14.58
C SER A 197 -8.32 -6.39 -16.04
N LYS A 198 -9.46 -6.43 -16.75
CA LYS A 198 -9.47 -6.72 -18.20
C LYS A 198 -8.59 -5.74 -18.99
N SER A 199 -8.50 -4.49 -18.54
CA SER A 199 -7.63 -3.48 -19.16
C SER A 199 -6.16 -3.76 -18.87
N PHE A 200 -5.81 -4.19 -17.65
CA PHE A 200 -4.46 -4.62 -17.33
C PHE A 200 -4.06 -5.85 -18.14
N ALA A 201 -4.93 -6.85 -18.25
CA ALA A 201 -4.69 -8.02 -19.07
C ALA A 201 -4.33 -7.61 -20.51
N LYS A 202 -5.10 -6.69 -21.12
CA LYS A 202 -4.80 -6.19 -22.47
C LYS A 202 -3.48 -5.43 -22.60
N ILE A 203 -3.03 -4.74 -21.54
CA ILE A 203 -1.74 -4.02 -21.53
C ILE A 203 -0.58 -5.01 -21.36
N LEU A 204 -0.77 -6.04 -20.55
CA LEU A 204 0.25 -7.07 -20.31
C LEU A 204 0.32 -8.11 -21.45
N ASP A 205 -0.77 -8.28 -22.22
CA ASP A 205 -0.92 -9.22 -23.34
C ASP A 205 -0.52 -8.62 -24.71
N VAL A 206 0.10 -7.43 -24.74
CA VAL A 206 0.50 -6.79 -26.01
C VAL A 206 1.55 -7.62 -26.79
N ASP A 207 2.24 -8.56 -26.13
CA ASP A 207 3.26 -9.41 -26.75
C ASP A 207 2.79 -10.83 -27.13
N GLY A 208 1.52 -11.19 -26.92
CA GLY A 208 0.90 -12.39 -27.49
C GLY A 208 1.47 -13.75 -27.05
N THR A 209 2.13 -13.85 -25.89
CA THR A 209 2.63 -15.13 -25.37
C THR A 209 1.64 -15.77 -24.40
N ASP A 210 1.00 -16.84 -24.88
CA ASP A 210 0.10 -17.69 -24.09
C ASP A 210 0.85 -18.39 -22.93
N SER A 211 0.22 -18.35 -21.75
CA SER A 211 0.17 -19.40 -20.71
C SER A 211 1.03 -19.37 -19.43
N ASP A 212 1.96 -18.42 -19.19
CA ASP A 212 2.69 -18.36 -17.88
C ASP A 212 2.95 -16.93 -17.33
N GLU A 213 2.27 -15.95 -17.92
CA GLU A 213 2.43 -14.50 -17.70
C GLU A 213 2.18 -14.02 -16.26
N ASP A 214 1.22 -14.63 -15.55
CA ASP A 214 0.78 -14.12 -14.25
C ASP A 214 1.83 -14.30 -13.14
N SER A 215 2.73 -15.27 -13.30
CA SER A 215 3.90 -15.45 -12.43
C SER A 215 4.95 -14.37 -12.60
N ARG A 216 4.99 -13.68 -13.75
CA ARG A 216 5.98 -12.63 -14.05
C ARG A 216 5.67 -11.31 -13.34
N PHE A 217 4.41 -11.10 -12.96
CA PHE A 217 3.94 -9.83 -12.39
C PHE A 217 3.51 -9.94 -10.92
N SER A 218 3.50 -11.15 -10.38
CA SER A 218 3.11 -11.41 -8.99
C SER A 218 4.08 -12.38 -8.33
N PRO A 219 4.54 -12.10 -7.10
CA PRO A 219 5.44 -12.98 -6.38
C PRO A 219 4.70 -14.11 -5.63
N PHE A 220 3.39 -14.23 -5.80
CA PHE A 220 2.55 -15.20 -5.09
C PHE A 220 2.33 -16.42 -5.96
N LYS A 221 2.30 -17.60 -5.34
CA LYS A 221 2.20 -18.88 -6.05
C LYS A 221 0.79 -19.11 -6.60
N ASP A 222 0.68 -19.73 -7.77
CA ASP A 222 -0.54 -20.35 -8.31
C ASP A 222 -1.81 -19.46 -8.21
N CYS A 223 -1.70 -18.18 -8.54
CA CYS A 223 -2.82 -17.24 -8.42
C CYS A 223 -3.55 -17.05 -9.75
N ASN A 224 -4.77 -17.59 -9.86
CA ASN A 224 -5.73 -17.22 -10.91
C ASN A 224 -6.13 -15.72 -10.86
N ASP A 225 -5.84 -15.03 -9.75
CA ASP A 225 -6.00 -13.59 -9.57
C ASP A 225 -4.67 -13.01 -9.02
N PRO A 226 -3.71 -12.67 -9.89
CA PRO A 226 -2.39 -12.20 -9.45
C PRO A 226 -2.48 -10.82 -8.78
N LEU A 227 -1.74 -10.65 -7.69
CA LEU A 227 -1.58 -9.36 -7.04
C LEU A 227 -0.46 -8.58 -7.72
N LEU A 228 -0.78 -7.41 -8.29
CA LEU A 228 0.13 -6.62 -9.13
C LEU A 228 0.72 -5.43 -8.36
N PHE A 229 1.87 -4.94 -8.82
CA PHE A 229 2.51 -3.73 -8.31
C PHE A 229 1.65 -2.47 -8.55
N PRO A 230 1.84 -1.37 -7.80
CA PRO A 230 2.75 -1.20 -6.67
C PRO A 230 2.25 -1.92 -5.42
N PHE A 231 3.19 -2.31 -4.55
CA PHE A 231 2.89 -3.07 -3.35
C PHE A 231 2.97 -2.23 -2.06
N LEU A 232 2.11 -2.57 -1.10
CA LEU A 232 2.19 -2.10 0.28
C LEU A 232 2.26 -3.32 1.21
N ILE A 233 3.35 -3.46 1.96
CA ILE A 233 3.51 -4.48 2.99
C ILE A 233 3.19 -3.88 4.37
N ILE A 234 2.43 -4.63 5.15
CA ILE A 234 2.16 -4.35 6.55
C ILE A 234 2.74 -5.50 7.38
N GLU A 235 3.50 -5.15 8.40
CA GLU A 235 3.96 -6.07 9.42
C GLU A 235 3.70 -5.44 10.79
N ALA A 236 3.09 -6.19 11.69
CA ALA A 236 2.85 -5.80 13.06
C ALA A 236 3.51 -6.81 14.01
N LYS A 237 4.06 -6.31 15.12
CA LYS A 237 4.50 -7.17 16.22
C LYS A 237 3.91 -6.69 17.54
N PRO A 238 3.60 -7.64 18.45
CA PRO A 238 3.27 -7.28 19.82
C PRO A 238 4.50 -6.63 20.47
N GLU A 239 4.27 -5.81 21.47
CA GLU A 239 5.37 -5.30 22.27
C GLU A 239 6.06 -6.47 22.99
N LYS A 240 7.36 -6.62 22.74
CA LYS A 240 8.25 -7.42 23.58
C LYS A 240 9.36 -6.51 24.04
N MET A 241 9.70 -6.55 25.33
CA MET A 241 10.72 -5.67 25.94
C MET A 241 12.09 -5.71 25.24
N SER A 242 12.40 -6.78 24.49
CA SER A 242 13.67 -6.95 23.77
C SER A 242 13.60 -6.71 22.26
N ALA A 243 12.42 -6.56 21.67
CA ALA A 243 12.21 -6.55 20.22
C ALA A 243 11.96 -5.12 19.69
N GLY A 244 12.96 -4.54 19.05
CA GLY A 244 12.82 -3.26 18.34
C GLY A 244 12.22 -3.40 16.94
N PHE A 245 12.02 -2.27 16.24
CA PHE A 245 11.69 -2.25 14.81
C PHE A 245 12.69 -3.05 13.93
N GLN A 246 13.91 -3.27 14.43
CA GLN A 246 14.92 -4.11 13.77
C GLN A 246 14.45 -5.55 13.52
N GLU A 247 13.65 -6.15 14.41
CA GLU A 247 13.12 -7.50 14.19
C GLU A 247 12.09 -7.51 13.06
N ILE A 248 11.19 -6.52 13.06
CA ILE A 248 10.18 -6.32 12.00
C ILE A 248 10.88 -6.11 10.65
N GLN A 249 11.89 -5.25 10.62
CA GLN A 249 12.70 -4.98 9.44
C GLN A 249 13.43 -6.23 8.94
N THR A 250 14.08 -6.98 9.84
CA THR A 250 14.81 -8.21 9.51
C THR A 250 13.87 -9.26 8.91
N GLN A 251 12.68 -9.44 9.49
CA GLN A 251 11.68 -10.38 8.98
C GLN A 251 11.14 -9.97 7.61
N THR A 252 10.95 -8.67 7.39
CA THR A 252 10.28 -8.14 6.17
C THR A 252 11.28 -7.79 5.06
N ALA A 253 12.58 -7.80 5.34
CA ALA A 253 13.64 -7.43 4.39
C ALA A 253 13.60 -8.22 3.09
N LEU A 254 13.52 -9.56 3.18
CA LEU A 254 13.49 -10.43 2.00
C LEU A 254 12.20 -10.25 1.18
N PRO A 255 11.00 -10.24 1.80
CA PRO A 255 9.77 -9.80 1.13
C PRO A 255 9.93 -8.50 0.33
N ILE A 256 10.42 -7.42 0.97
CA ILE A 256 10.59 -6.12 0.30
C ILE A 256 11.56 -6.22 -0.88
N TRP A 257 12.69 -6.90 -0.68
CA TRP A 257 13.70 -7.07 -1.70
C TRP A 257 13.15 -7.81 -2.93
N GLU A 258 12.39 -8.89 -2.74
CA GLU A 258 11.79 -9.64 -3.85
C GLU A 258 10.78 -8.79 -4.63
N LEU A 259 9.91 -8.06 -3.94
CA LEU A 259 8.93 -7.17 -4.57
C LEU A 259 9.59 -6.04 -5.38
N LEU A 260 10.73 -5.52 -4.91
CA LEU A 260 11.52 -4.52 -5.64
C LEU A 260 12.22 -5.16 -6.84
N LYS A 261 12.77 -6.37 -6.70
CA LYS A 261 13.41 -7.12 -7.80
C LYS A 261 12.43 -7.51 -8.89
N LEU A 262 11.22 -7.90 -8.53
CA LEU A 262 10.13 -8.16 -9.45
C LEU A 262 9.84 -6.93 -10.32
N GLN A 263 9.63 -5.78 -9.68
CA GLN A 263 9.41 -4.50 -10.39
C GLN A 263 10.60 -4.10 -11.26
N GLU A 264 11.83 -4.33 -10.78
CA GLU A 264 13.06 -4.08 -11.55
C GLU A 264 13.17 -4.98 -12.78
N SER A 265 12.79 -6.26 -12.67
CA SER A 265 12.79 -7.20 -13.80
C SER A 265 11.80 -6.75 -14.87
N ILE A 266 10.56 -6.46 -14.47
CA ILE A 266 9.52 -5.96 -15.38
C ILE A 266 10.02 -4.69 -16.09
N ARG A 267 10.62 -3.77 -15.33
CA ARG A 267 11.23 -2.56 -15.86
C ARG A 267 12.29 -2.86 -16.93
N ASN A 268 13.21 -3.78 -16.64
CA ASN A 268 14.28 -4.15 -17.57
C ASN A 268 13.73 -4.81 -18.85
N ASP A 269 12.67 -5.61 -18.74
CA ASP A 269 12.04 -6.23 -19.91
C ASP A 269 11.31 -5.19 -20.79
N THR A 270 10.81 -4.11 -20.18
CA THR A 270 10.14 -2.98 -20.86
C THR A 270 11.06 -1.86 -21.35
N LEU A 271 12.39 -2.01 -21.27
CA LEU A 271 13.43 -0.99 -21.59
C LEU A 271 13.38 -0.37 -23.01
N ARG A 272 12.40 -0.73 -23.85
CA ARG A 272 12.09 -0.01 -25.09
C ARG A 272 11.40 1.34 -24.84
N GLU A 273 10.81 1.55 -23.68
CA GLU A 273 10.18 2.82 -23.29
C GLU A 273 11.11 3.63 -22.39
N SER A 274 11.42 4.86 -22.80
CA SER A 274 12.40 5.76 -22.15
C SER A 274 12.05 6.19 -20.72
N HIS A 275 10.93 5.73 -20.16
CA HIS A 275 10.32 6.28 -18.94
C HIS A 275 9.67 5.21 -18.07
N SER A 276 10.50 4.38 -17.43
CA SER A 276 10.06 3.48 -16.37
C SER A 276 10.23 4.12 -14.99
N THR A 277 9.16 4.17 -14.20
CA THR A 277 9.25 4.60 -12.79
C THR A 277 10.15 3.65 -12.00
N SER A 278 11.02 4.20 -11.13
CA SER A 278 11.87 3.40 -10.26
C SER A 278 11.03 2.50 -9.33
N PRO A 279 11.45 1.25 -9.08
CA PRO A 279 10.75 0.34 -8.17
C PRO A 279 10.46 0.97 -6.81
N LEU A 280 9.26 0.72 -6.30
CA LEU A 280 8.80 1.24 -5.02
C LEU A 280 7.91 0.22 -4.30
N VAL A 281 8.17 0.04 -3.01
CA VAL A 281 7.33 -0.75 -2.11
C VAL A 281 7.07 0.08 -0.86
N TRP A 282 5.81 0.24 -0.50
CA TRP A 282 5.44 0.86 0.76
C TRP A 282 5.54 -0.16 1.89
N PHE A 283 6.13 0.22 3.01
CA PHE A 283 6.29 -0.69 4.16
C PHE A 283 5.85 0.00 5.45
N PHE A 284 4.77 -0.52 6.05
CA PHE A 284 4.25 -0.05 7.33
C PHE A 284 4.61 -1.07 8.41
N ALA A 285 5.59 -0.71 9.23
CA ALA A 285 5.98 -1.44 10.43
C ALA A 285 5.22 -0.90 11.64
N ASN A 286 4.35 -1.71 12.23
CA ASN A 286 3.60 -1.36 13.41
C ASN A 286 4.13 -2.12 14.63
N ARG A 287 4.28 -1.42 15.75
CA ARG A 287 4.59 -2.03 17.05
C ARG A 287 3.48 -1.64 18.02
N GLY A 288 3.03 -2.60 18.82
CA GLY A 288 2.24 -2.28 20.01
C GLY A 288 3.05 -1.38 20.96
N ASP A 289 2.34 -0.48 21.64
CA ASP A 289 2.85 0.34 22.73
C ASP A 289 1.94 0.09 23.93
N SER A 290 2.53 -0.20 25.11
CA SER A 290 1.85 -0.40 26.38
C SER A 290 1.34 0.90 26.98
#